data_AF-A0AAW6BG82-F1
#
_entry.id   AF-A0AAW6BG82-F1
#
_cell.length_a   1.000
_cell.length_b   1.000
_cell.length_c   1.000
_cell.angle_alpha   90.00
_cell.angle_beta   90.00
_cell.angle_gamma   90.00
#
_symmetry.space_group_name_H-M   'P 1'
#
loop_
_entity.id
_entity.type
_entity.pdbx_description
1 polymer ?
#
loop_
_entity_poly.entity_id
_entity_poly.type
_entity_poly.pdbx_seq_one_letter_code
_entity_poly.pdbx_strand_id
1 'polypeptide(L)'
;MGTETYVRTRIDSAIKQEATDVLAAIGIKMSDFLRIAVTMVAKEKALPFEIKKIPNRVTVEAMNEARSSMNARFNDADDLIHDIEKDCGK
;
A
#
# COMPACT_ATOMS: atom_id res chain seq x y z
N MET A 1 -9.28 24.55 20.51
CA MET A 1 -9.12 23.09 20.69
C MET A 1 -7.80 22.71 20.06
N GLY A 2 -6.84 22.18 20.82
CA GLY A 2 -5.51 21.87 20.29
C GLY A 2 -5.61 20.84 19.17
N THR A 3 -5.23 21.22 17.95
CA THR A 3 -5.29 20.38 16.75
C THR A 3 -4.03 19.55 16.55
N GLU A 4 -3.20 19.39 17.58
CA GLU A 4 -1.99 18.57 17.51
C GLU A 4 -2.30 17.10 17.79
N THR A 5 -2.20 16.29 16.73
CA THR A 5 -2.28 14.83 16.78
C THR A 5 -0.88 14.25 16.62
N TYR A 6 -0.55 13.24 17.43
CA TYR A 6 0.77 12.61 17.45
C TYR A 6 0.75 11.25 16.76
N VAL A 7 1.81 10.94 16.02
CA VAL A 7 2.04 9.61 15.45
C VAL A 7 3.01 8.86 16.37
N ARG A 8 2.59 7.69 16.88
CA ARG A 8 3.45 6.79 17.68
C ARG A 8 3.49 5.44 16.99
N THR A 9 4.69 4.94 16.73
CA THR A 9 4.91 3.62 16.12
C THR A 9 6.05 2.91 16.83
N ARG A 10 6.01 1.58 16.84
CA ARG A 10 7.12 0.76 17.32
C ARG A 10 8.10 0.57 16.16
N ILE A 11 9.37 0.82 16.44
CA ILE A 11 10.47 0.61 15.52
C ILE A 11 11.66 0.08 16.33
N ASP A 12 12.48 -0.75 15.69
CA ASP A 12 13.75 -1.17 16.26
C ASP A 12 14.63 0.06 16.59
N SER A 13 15.28 0.03 17.74
CA SER A 13 16.08 1.17 18.21
C SER A 13 17.32 1.41 17.35
N ALA A 14 17.94 0.35 16.81
CA ALA A 14 19.11 0.50 15.93
C ALA A 14 18.68 1.13 14.60
N ILE A 15 17.57 0.67 14.01
CA ILE A 15 17.03 1.26 12.78
C ILE A 15 16.64 2.73 12.99
N LYS A 16 16.03 3.08 14.13
CA LYS A 16 15.72 4.47 14.44
C LYS A 16 16.98 5.34 14.49
N GLN A 17 18.05 4.85 15.11
CA GLN A 17 19.29 5.59 15.24
C GLN A 17 19.94 5.80 13.86
N GLU A 18 20.10 4.73 13.10
CA GLU A 18 20.67 4.78 11.75
C GLU A 18 19.89 5.75 10.85
N ALA A 19 18.56 5.65 10.82
CA ALA A 19 17.73 6.56 10.03
C ALA A 19 17.86 8.02 10.50
N THR A 20 18.01 8.25 11.80
CA THR A 20 18.23 9.61 12.34
C THR A 20 19.55 10.19 11.87
N ASP A 21 20.61 9.39 11.87
CA ASP A 21 21.96 9.82 11.46
C ASP A 21 22.00 10.11 9.95
N VAL A 22 21.37 9.27 9.13
CA VAL A 22 21.24 9.48 7.68
C VAL A 22 20.45 10.75 7.37
N LEU A 23 19.30 10.96 8.02
CA LEU A 23 18.49 12.16 7.81
C LEU A 23 19.22 13.43 8.28
N ALA A 24 19.95 13.35 9.39
CA ALA A 24 20.77 14.46 9.89
C ALA A 24 21.90 14.85 8.92
N ALA A 25 22.52 13.87 8.25
CA ALA A 25 23.51 14.13 7.21
C ALA A 25 22.94 14.92 6.00
N ILE A 26 21.63 14.77 5.74
CA ILE A 26 20.90 15.52 4.71
C ILE A 26 20.30 16.83 5.27
N GLY A 27 20.42 17.07 6.58
CA GLY A 27 19.94 18.29 7.25
C GLY A 27 18.45 18.26 7.62
N ILE A 28 17.83 17.09 7.71
CA ILE A 28 16.40 16.93 8.02
C ILE A 28 16.24 16.15 9.33
N LYS A 29 15.28 16.53 10.18
CA LYS A 29 14.96 15.78 11.41
C LYS A 29 13.93 14.68 11.12
N MET A 30 13.96 13.61 11.91
CA MET A 30 13.01 12.49 11.80
C MET A 30 11.54 12.95 11.78
N SER A 31 11.15 13.88 12.65
CA SER A 31 9.78 14.40 12.72
C SER A 31 9.36 15.15 11.45
N ASP A 32 10.29 15.87 10.82
CA ASP A 32 10.02 16.62 9.59
C ASP A 32 9.85 15.66 8.41
N PHE A 33 10.72 14.65 8.32
CA PHE A 33 10.59 13.58 7.34
C PHE A 33 9.24 12.87 7.45
N LEU A 34 8.83 12.45 8.65
CA LEU A 34 7.54 11.79 8.87
C LEU A 34 6.36 12.68 8.50
N ARG A 35 6.43 13.98 8.81
CA ARG A 35 5.38 14.94 8.44
C ARG A 35 5.25 15.09 6.93
N ILE A 36 6.36 15.17 6.20
CA ILE A 36 6.38 15.25 4.75
C ILE A 36 5.80 13.96 4.15
N ALA A 37 6.27 12.81 4.61
CA ALA A 37 5.83 11.49 4.13
C ALA A 37 4.31 11.29 4.32
N VAL A 38 3.79 11.54 5.52
CA VAL A 38 2.35 11.39 5.80
C VAL A 38 1.52 12.39 4.99
N THR A 39 2.01 13.61 4.81
CA THR A 39 1.33 14.63 3.99
C THR A 39 1.27 14.22 2.52
N MET A 40 2.36 13.65 1.99
CA MET A 40 2.42 13.16 0.61
C MET A 40 1.42 12.02 0.39
N VAL A 41 1.35 11.06 1.31
CA VAL A 41 0.35 9.97 1.26
C VAL A 41 -1.07 10.52 1.25
N ALA A 42 -1.36 11.51 2.11
CA ALA A 42 -2.68 12.11 2.20
C ALA A 42 -3.11 12.84 0.91
N LYS A 43 -2.17 13.55 0.27
CA LYS A 43 -2.41 14.36 -0.94
C LYS A 43 -2.43 13.52 -2.21
N GLU A 44 -1.37 12.74 -2.44
CA GLU A 44 -1.13 12.06 -3.71
C GLU A 44 -1.81 10.68 -3.78
N LYS A 45 -2.36 10.19 -2.65
CA LYS A 45 -2.89 8.82 -2.53
C LYS A 45 -1.90 7.74 -2.97
N ALA A 46 -0.61 8.07 -2.89
CA ALA A 46 0.51 7.24 -3.29
C ALA A 46 1.53 7.21 -2.16
N LEU A 47 2.38 6.17 -2.17
CA LEU A 47 3.44 6.04 -1.18
C LEU A 47 4.66 6.87 -1.57
N PRO A 48 5.39 7.40 -0.58
CA PRO A 48 6.51 8.31 -0.80
C PRO A 48 7.79 7.60 -1.29
N PHE A 49 7.74 6.27 -1.40
CA PHE A 49 8.81 5.44 -1.93
C PHE A 49 8.21 4.38 -2.85
N GLU A 50 9.01 3.92 -3.81
CA GLU A 50 8.63 2.78 -4.65
C GLU A 50 8.55 1.53 -3.77
N ILE A 51 7.34 1.02 -3.53
CA ILE A 51 7.24 -0.36 -3.07
C ILE A 51 7.66 -1.25 -4.24
N LYS A 52 8.64 -2.13 -4.01
CA LYS A 52 8.82 -3.30 -4.88
C LYS A 52 7.44 -3.93 -5.08
N LYS A 53 7.00 -4.06 -6.34
CA LYS A 53 5.66 -4.57 -6.72
C LYS A 53 5.47 -6.03 -6.31
N ILE A 54 5.45 -6.28 -5.01
CA ILE A 54 5.24 -7.58 -4.40
C ILE A 54 3.78 -7.54 -3.95
N PRO A 55 2.86 -8.10 -4.74
CA PRO A 55 1.47 -8.19 -4.33
C PRO A 55 1.38 -8.93 -2.99
N ASN A 56 0.46 -8.49 -2.13
CA ASN A 56 0.19 -9.18 -0.87
C ASN A 56 -0.39 -10.58 -1.15
N ARG A 57 -0.39 -11.47 -0.16
CA ARG A 57 -0.83 -12.86 -0.32
C ARG A 57 -2.22 -12.98 -0.95
N VAL A 58 -3.17 -12.15 -0.51
CA VAL A 58 -4.55 -12.16 -1.02
C VAL A 58 -4.59 -11.77 -2.50
N THR A 59 -3.82 -10.74 -2.88
CA THR A 59 -3.70 -10.32 -4.29
C THR A 59 -3.03 -11.41 -5.14
N VAL A 60 -2.03 -12.11 -4.62
CA VAL A 60 -1.39 -13.24 -5.31
C VAL A 60 -2.38 -14.39 -5.55
N GLU A 61 -3.19 -14.73 -4.54
CA GLU A 61 -4.22 -15.77 -4.64
C GLU A 61 -5.26 -15.42 -5.70
N ALA A 62 -5.81 -14.20 -5.66
CA ALA A 62 -6.77 -13.72 -6.66
C ALA A 62 -6.17 -13.71 -8.09
N MET A 63 -4.90 -13.36 -8.25
CA MET A 63 -4.20 -13.42 -9.55
C MET A 63 -4.04 -14.85 -10.06
N ASN A 64 -3.79 -15.83 -9.16
CA ASN A 64 -3.66 -17.24 -9.53
C ASN A 64 -5.01 -17.86 -9.91
N GLU A 65 -6.08 -17.51 -9.20
CA GLU A 65 -7.46 -17.88 -9.53
C GLU A 65 -7.83 -17.34 -10.91
N ALA A 66 -7.66 -16.04 -11.14
CA ALA A 66 -7.94 -15.40 -12.43
C ALA A 66 -7.12 -16.03 -13.57
N ARG A 67 -5.85 -16.40 -13.33
CA ARG A 67 -4.99 -17.04 -14.33
C ARG A 67 -5.41 -18.48 -14.64
N SER A 68 -6.01 -19.18 -13.69
CA SER A 68 -6.58 -20.51 -13.91
C SER A 68 -7.85 -20.45 -14.74
N SER A 69 -8.59 -19.33 -14.65
CA SER A 69 -9.82 -19.04 -15.43
C SER A 69 -9.56 -18.28 -16.74
N MET A 70 -8.30 -18.09 -17.15
CA MET A 70 -7.87 -17.20 -18.25
C MET A 70 -8.40 -17.58 -19.66
N ASN A 71 -9.09 -18.72 -19.80
CA ASN A 71 -9.72 -19.16 -21.05
C ASN A 71 -11.21 -18.75 -21.17
N ALA A 72 -11.79 -18.11 -20.14
CA ALA A 72 -13.15 -17.61 -20.22
C ALA A 72 -13.23 -16.41 -21.18
N ARG A 73 -14.11 -16.51 -22.17
CA ARG A 73 -14.44 -15.42 -23.10
C ARG A 73 -15.92 -15.10 -22.96
N PHE A 74 -16.21 -13.82 -22.85
CA PHE A 74 -17.56 -13.29 -22.70
C PHE A 74 -17.90 -12.42 -23.90
N ASN A 75 -19.16 -12.44 -24.31
CA ASN A 75 -19.61 -11.69 -25.49
C ASN A 75 -19.88 -10.20 -25.17
N ASP A 76 -20.23 -9.91 -23.91
CA ASP A 76 -20.53 -8.57 -23.42
C ASP A 76 -20.27 -8.47 -21.90
N ALA A 77 -20.45 -7.27 -21.33
CA ALA A 77 -20.17 -7.01 -19.93
C ALA A 77 -21.19 -7.66 -18.98
N ASP A 78 -22.46 -7.83 -19.39
CA ASP A 78 -23.49 -8.49 -18.58
C ASP A 78 -23.21 -9.98 -18.44
N ASP A 79 -22.74 -10.63 -19.52
CA ASP A 79 -22.31 -12.03 -19.55
C ASP A 79 -21.15 -12.30 -18.56
N LEU A 80 -20.17 -11.38 -18.49
CA LEU A 80 -19.07 -11.43 -17.51
C LEU A 80 -19.56 -11.28 -16.07
N ILE A 81 -20.40 -10.28 -15.79
CA ILE A 81 -20.86 -9.98 -14.42
C ILE A 81 -21.68 -11.15 -13.88
N HIS A 82 -22.57 -11.71 -14.69
CA HIS A 82 -23.40 -12.85 -14.29
C HIS A 82 -22.57 -14.10 -13.95
N ASP A 83 -21.47 -14.36 -14.68
CA ASP A 83 -20.57 -15.48 -14.39
C ASP A 83 -19.82 -15.28 -13.06
N ILE A 84 -19.28 -14.08 -12.82
CA ILE A 84 -18.60 -13.73 -11.56
C ILE A 84 -19.55 -13.86 -10.35
N GLU A 85 -20.79 -13.37 -10.48
CA GLU A 85 -21.78 -13.44 -9.41
C GLU A 85 -22.21 -14.88 -9.09
N LYS A 86 -22.23 -15.76 -10.11
CA LYS A 86 -22.55 -17.17 -9.94
C LYS A 86 -21.44 -17.95 -9.21
N ASP A 87 -20.19 -17.59 -9.45
CA ASP A 87 -19.02 -18.19 -8.78
C ASP A 87 -18.83 -17.69 -7.34
N CYS A 88 -19.23 -16.44 -7.04
CA CYS A 88 -19.13 -15.86 -5.69
C CYS A 88 -20.20 -16.36 -4.69
N GLY A 89 -21.08 -17.28 -5.12
CA GLY A 89 -22.24 -17.78 -4.38
C GLY A 89 -22.07 -19.11 -3.63
N LYS A 90 -20.84 -19.58 -3.40
CA LYS A 90 -20.55 -20.78 -2.59
C LYS A 90 -19.65 -20.49 -1.39
#